data_AF-X1A1M9-F1
#
_entry.id   AF-X1A1M9-F1
#
_cell.length_a   1.000
_cell.length_b   1.000
_cell.length_c   1.000
_cell.angle_alpha   90.00
_cell.angle_beta   90.00
_cell.angle_gamma   90.00
#
_symmetry.space_group_name_H-M   'P 1'
#
loop_
_entity.id
_entity.type
_entity.pdbx_description
1 polymer ?
#
loop_
_entity_poly.entity_id
_entity_poly.type
_entity_poly.pdbx_seq_one_letter_code
_entity_poly.pdbx_strand_id
1 'polypeptide(L)'
;MAGRGSELQYIKDKIISSINIGAPVKLMNSYSSLSKRAAQGAAFIANGLLGGEFEPIVRNLKIKDAKGSILDDIFIPFDKEKLLSDLN
;
A
#
# COMPACT_ATOMS: atom_id res chain seq x y z
N MET A 1 2.89 -11.90 -8.33
CA MET A 1 4.20 -11.80 -7.66
C MET A 1 4.85 -10.46 -7.95
N ALA A 2 5.53 -9.85 -6.98
CA ALA A 2 6.23 -8.58 -7.11
C ALA A 2 7.53 -8.57 -6.28
N GLY A 3 8.40 -7.59 -6.51
CA GLY A 3 9.66 -7.41 -5.76
C GLY A 3 10.86 -8.18 -6.35
N ARG A 4 12.06 -7.96 -5.79
CA ARG A 4 13.32 -8.50 -6.34
C ARG A 4 13.33 -10.03 -6.44
N GLY A 5 12.79 -10.73 -5.44
CA GLY A 5 12.73 -12.19 -5.43
C GLY A 5 11.83 -12.79 -6.53
N SER A 6 10.97 -12.00 -7.17
CA SER A 6 10.13 -12.47 -8.28
C SER A 6 10.89 -12.62 -9.61
N GLU A 7 12.12 -12.10 -9.70
CA GLU A 7 12.99 -12.24 -10.87
C GLU A 7 13.81 -13.54 -10.83
N LEU A 8 13.87 -14.21 -9.67
CA LEU A 8 14.56 -15.49 -9.51
C LEU A 8 13.60 -16.64 -9.87
N GLN A 9 13.88 -17.33 -10.98
CA GLN A 9 13.04 -18.42 -11.47
C GLN A 9 12.82 -19.52 -10.43
N TYR A 10 13.87 -19.94 -9.73
CA TYR A 10 13.75 -20.96 -8.67
C TYR A 10 12.74 -20.58 -7.58
N ILE A 11 12.76 -19.32 -7.12
CA ILE A 11 11.81 -18.84 -6.10
C ILE A 11 10.39 -18.82 -6.67
N LYS A 12 10.25 -18.35 -7.91
CA LYS A 12 8.98 -18.29 -8.61
C LYS A 12 8.36 -19.69 -8.75
N ASP A 13 9.10 -20.65 -9.26
CA ASP A 13 8.62 -22.02 -9.48
C ASP A 13 8.23 -22.70 -8.16
N LYS A 14 9.03 -22.51 -7.12
CA LYS A 14 8.77 -23.05 -5.79
C LYS A 14 7.52 -22.43 -5.14
N ILE A 15 7.31 -21.13 -5.30
CA ILE A 15 6.10 -20.46 -4.81
C ILE A 15 4.88 -20.93 -5.62
N ILE A 16 4.96 -20.95 -6.95
CA ILE A 16 3.83 -21.34 -7.81
C ILE A 16 3.40 -22.79 -7.51
N SER A 17 4.36 -23.71 -7.37
CA SER A 17 4.07 -25.12 -7.07
C SER A 17 3.55 -25.36 -5.66
N SER A 18 3.83 -24.48 -4.70
CA SER A 18 3.35 -24.61 -3.31
C SER A 18 2.02 -23.88 -3.06
N ILE A 19 1.67 -22.89 -3.88
CA ILE A 19 0.43 -22.12 -3.76
C ILE A 19 -0.70 -22.84 -4.52
N ASN A 20 -1.57 -23.53 -3.79
CA ASN A 20 -2.78 -24.14 -4.36
C ASN A 20 -3.98 -23.20 -4.27
N ILE A 21 -3.94 -22.08 -5.00
CA ILE A 21 -4.98 -21.02 -4.93
C ILE A 21 -6.02 -21.09 -6.07
N GLY A 22 -5.96 -22.11 -6.94
CA GLY A 22 -6.92 -22.28 -8.03
C GLY A 22 -6.90 -21.17 -9.10
N ALA A 23 -5.86 -20.33 -9.12
CA ALA A 23 -5.74 -19.18 -10.02
C ALA A 23 -4.30 -19.04 -10.57
N PRO A 24 -4.12 -18.58 -11.82
CA PRO A 24 -2.80 -18.42 -12.41
C PRO A 24 -2.00 -17.32 -11.71
N VAL A 25 -0.77 -17.64 -11.32
CA VAL A 25 0.15 -16.65 -10.73
C VAL A 25 0.73 -15.76 -11.83
N LYS A 26 0.36 -14.47 -11.82
CA LYS A 26 0.93 -13.47 -12.73
C LYS A 26 2.04 -12.67 -12.07
N LEU A 27 3.06 -12.32 -12.86
CA LEU A 27 4.05 -11.33 -12.46
C LEU A 27 3.42 -9.94 -12.57
N MET A 28 3.65 -9.08 -11.58
CA MET A 28 3.11 -7.72 -11.60
C MET A 28 3.97 -6.85 -12.53
N ASN A 29 3.32 -6.24 -13.53
CA ASN A 29 3.94 -5.23 -14.38
C ASN A 29 4.60 -4.16 -13.50
N SER A 30 5.79 -3.73 -13.91
CA SER A 30 6.63 -2.86 -13.10
C SER A 30 6.78 -1.49 -13.73
N TYR A 31 6.57 -0.45 -12.94
CA TYR A 31 7.02 0.91 -13.22
C TYR A 31 8.34 1.22 -12.49
N SER A 32 9.11 0.19 -12.13
CA SER A 32 10.34 0.32 -11.33
C SER A 32 11.41 1.20 -11.99
N SER A 33 11.37 1.35 -13.32
CA SER A 33 12.23 2.28 -14.05
C SER A 33 11.89 3.75 -13.81
N LEU A 34 10.63 4.05 -13.46
CA LEU A 34 10.12 5.40 -13.21
C LEU A 34 10.08 5.73 -11.72
N SER A 35 9.72 4.76 -10.87
CA SER A 35 9.63 4.98 -9.42
C SER A 35 9.78 3.69 -8.62
N LYS A 36 10.14 3.81 -7.34
CA LYS A 36 10.14 2.67 -6.41
C LYS A 36 8.70 2.16 -6.26
N ARG A 37 8.48 0.85 -6.41
CA ARG A 37 7.14 0.22 -6.32
C ARG A 37 6.37 0.60 -5.05
N ALA A 38 7.06 0.65 -3.91
CA ALA A 38 6.45 1.06 -2.63
C ALA A 38 6.00 2.54 -2.64
N ALA A 39 6.80 3.43 -3.24
CA ALA A 39 6.45 4.84 -3.37
C ALA A 39 5.24 5.03 -4.30
N GLN A 40 5.17 4.28 -5.40
CA GLN A 40 4.00 4.29 -6.29
C GLN A 40 2.72 3.87 -5.56
N GLY A 41 2.78 2.77 -4.79
CA GLY A 41 1.65 2.32 -3.98
C GLY A 41 1.21 3.38 -2.97
N ALA A 42 2.16 4.02 -2.28
CA ALA A 42 1.87 5.09 -1.34
C ALA A 42 1.20 6.31 -2.03
N ALA A 43 1.65 6.67 -3.23
CA ALA A 43 1.04 7.76 -4.01
C ALA A 43 -0.41 7.45 -4.41
N PHE A 44 -0.71 6.21 -4.80
CA PHE A 44 -2.08 5.80 -5.14
C PHE A 44 -2.99 5.83 -3.92
N ILE A 45 -2.51 5.36 -2.76
CA ILE A 45 -3.26 5.42 -1.51
C ILE A 45 -3.53 6.87 -1.13
N ALA A 46 -2.52 7.75 -1.17
CA ALA A 46 -2.68 9.17 -0.86
C ALA A 46 -3.69 9.86 -1.78
N ASN A 47 -3.59 9.62 -3.09
CA ASN A 47 -4.54 10.15 -4.07
C ASN A 47 -5.97 9.68 -3.77
N GLY A 48 -6.20 8.39 -3.52
CA GLY A 48 -7.54 7.89 -3.21
C GLY A 48 -8.06 8.34 -1.85
N LEU A 49 -7.19 8.55 -0.85
CA LEU A 49 -7.59 9.11 0.45
C LEU A 49 -8.10 10.56 0.34
N LEU A 50 -7.61 11.31 -0.65
CA LEU A 50 -8.01 12.69 -0.94
C LEU A 50 -9.18 12.80 -1.94
N GLY A 51 -9.81 11.66 -2.31
CA GLY A 51 -10.93 11.66 -3.27
C GLY A 51 -10.51 11.74 -4.74
N GLY A 52 -9.26 11.39 -5.05
CA GLY A 52 -8.77 11.34 -6.43
C GLY A 52 -9.23 10.10 -7.20
N GLU A 53 -8.63 9.87 -8.37
CA GLU A 53 -8.93 8.76 -9.28
C GLU A 53 -8.98 7.39 -8.58
N PHE A 54 -8.11 7.16 -7.60
CA PHE A 54 -8.02 5.87 -6.90
C PHE A 54 -8.97 5.73 -5.70
N GLU A 55 -9.87 6.68 -5.45
CA GLU A 55 -10.83 6.65 -4.33
C GLU A 55 -11.64 5.33 -4.27
N PRO A 56 -12.21 4.80 -5.37
CA PRO A 56 -13.02 3.58 -5.30
C PRO A 56 -12.24 2.36 -4.79
N ILE A 57 -10.93 2.29 -5.11
CA ILE A 57 -10.04 1.23 -4.64
C ILE A 57 -9.75 1.42 -3.16
N VAL A 58 -9.30 2.60 -2.77
CA VAL A 58 -8.93 2.93 -1.38
C VAL A 58 -10.13 2.76 -0.44
N ARG A 59 -11.33 3.14 -0.88
CA ARG A 59 -12.58 2.95 -0.12
C ARG A 59 -12.89 1.47 0.12
N ASN A 60 -12.74 0.62 -0.91
CA ASN A 60 -12.94 -0.82 -0.77
C ASN A 60 -11.90 -1.51 0.13
N LEU A 61 -10.69 -0.96 0.22
CA LEU A 61 -9.66 -1.46 1.14
C LEU A 61 -9.98 -1.20 2.62
N LYS A 62 -10.94 -0.31 2.92
CA LYS A 62 -11.34 0.05 4.29
C LYS A 62 -10.16 0.43 5.20
N ILE A 63 -9.16 1.12 4.64
CA ILE A 63 -7.92 1.49 5.36
C ILE A 63 -8.22 2.33 6.62
N LYS A 64 -9.24 3.20 6.57
CA LYS A 64 -9.66 4.02 7.72
C LYS A 64 -10.27 3.20 8.86
N ASP A 65 -10.80 2.01 8.56
CA ASP A 65 -11.42 1.11 9.53
C ASP A 65 -10.42 0.07 10.07
N ALA A 66 -9.19 0.02 9.52
CA ALA A 66 -8.17 -0.92 9.95
C ALA A 66 -7.71 -0.61 11.39
N LYS A 67 -7.49 -1.67 12.17
CA LYS A 67 -7.07 -1.64 13.59
C LYS A 67 -6.03 -2.71 13.88
N GLY A 68 -5.34 -2.57 15.01
CA GLY A 68 -4.32 -3.52 15.48
C GLY A 68 -2.91 -3.21 14.97
N SER A 69 -2.66 -1.96 14.59
CA SER A 69 -1.34 -1.47 14.19
C SER A 69 -0.73 -0.62 15.31
N ILE A 70 0.60 -0.43 15.29
CA ILE A 70 1.28 0.48 16.22
C ILE A 70 0.71 1.91 16.16
N LEU A 71 0.09 2.31 15.04
CA LEU A 71 -0.52 3.63 14.88
C LEU A 71 -1.77 3.82 15.76
N ASP A 72 -2.42 2.73 16.19
CA ASP A 72 -3.58 2.80 17.09
C ASP A 72 -3.19 3.22 18.51
N ASP A 73 -1.93 2.98 18.90
CA ASP A 73 -1.38 3.29 20.22
C ASP A 73 -0.54 4.59 20.23
N ILE A 74 -0.45 5.30 19.10
CA ILE A 74 0.26 6.58 19.04
C ILE A 74 -0.62 7.65 19.70
N PHE A 75 -0.21 8.05 20.91
CA PHE A 75 -0.71 9.26 21.53
C PHE A 75 0.04 10.48 20.97
N ILE A 76 -0.57 11.17 20.01
CA ILE A 76 -0.11 12.50 19.60
C ILE A 76 -0.76 13.50 20.56
N PRO A 77 0.00 14.29 21.35
CA PRO A 77 -0.55 15.42 22.09
C PRO A 77 -1.06 16.44 21.06
N PHE A 78 -2.31 16.27 20.65
CA PHE A 78 -2.93 17.04 19.59
C PHE A 78 -3.58 18.27 20.20
N ASP A 79 -2.83 19.37 20.24
CA ASP A 79 -3.38 20.68 20.53
C ASP A 79 -3.88 21.32 19.23
N LYS A 80 -5.16 21.05 18.94
CA LYS A 80 -5.85 21.54 17.74
C LYS A 80 -5.80 23.07 17.65
N GLU A 81 -5.88 23.76 18.78
CA GLU A 81 -5.94 25.22 18.82
C GLU A 81 -4.58 25.82 18.47
N LYS A 82 -3.50 25.26 19.02
CA LYS A 82 -2.13 25.66 18.68
C LYS A 82 -1.79 25.43 17.20
N LEU A 83 -2.23 24.32 16.63
CA LEU A 83 -1.92 24.00 15.23
C LEU A 83 -2.69 24.91 14.25
N LEU A 84 -3.92 25.30 14.60
CA LEU A 84 -4.69 26.30 13.85
C LEU A 84 -4.12 27.72 14.03
N SER A 85 -3.51 28.05 15.18
CA SER A 85 -2.84 29.34 15.36
C SER A 85 -1.55 29.45 14.56
N ASP A 86 -0.81 28.36 14.39
CA ASP A 86 0.46 28.33 13.62
C ASP A 86 0.25 28.39 12.09
N LEU A 87 -0.99 28.16 11.62
CA LEU A 87 -1.36 28.17 10.19
C LEU A 87 -1.99 29.49 9.71
N ASN A 88 -2.26 30.44 10.63
CA ASN A 88 -2.76 31.79 10.34
C ASN A 88 -1.64 32.83 10.47
#